data_AF-A0A196MRG6-F1
#
_entry.id   AF-A0A196MRG6-F1
#
_cell.length_a   1.000
_cell.length_b   1.000
_cell.length_c   1.000
_cell.angle_alpha   90.00
_cell.angle_beta   90.00
_cell.angle_gamma   90.00
#
_symmetry.space_group_name_H-M   'P 1'
#
loop_
_entity.id
_entity.type
_entity.pdbx_description
1 polymer ?
#
loop_
_entity_poly.entity_id
_entity_poly.type
_entity_poly.pdbx_seq_one_letter_code
_entity_poly.pdbx_strand_id
1 'polypeptide(L)'
;MSAVLLVRALRDPAAVAGLDATGWNGLIAAARAERLIGTLAHRLEPVAVPRAVAPILADARRDTDREARQALWEADRCVDALRGTGVPTILLKGTAYAAAGLRAGQGRFIGDLDILVPRDAMPVAERAMMAAGWEWVKPDPYDDAYYRQWMHELPPMIHRERDRMIDVHHTVLPLTARQTPDAAAMIADAVAITDGLYILSPEDRIIHAAAHMLADGDLQGGLRNLWDIYCLLSDADPAALEARAVRHGLLSHVRQARRLAAALYGDGARLTLRDRLVRARLLARNGWGQETAKPLVFAFYLRSHWLRMPPLMLARHLWTKWRKGHRPQ
;
A
#
# COMPACT_ATOMS: atom_id res chain seq x y z
N MET A 1 -20.63 -11.06 -8.37
CA MET A 1 -19.16 -10.97 -8.27
C MET A 1 -18.80 -10.55 -6.86
N SER A 2 -17.88 -11.27 -6.21
CA SER A 2 -17.58 -11.12 -4.77
C SER A 2 -16.91 -9.79 -4.43
N ALA A 3 -16.08 -9.22 -5.31
CA ALA A 3 -15.47 -7.91 -5.09
C ALA A 3 -16.50 -6.77 -5.05
N VAL A 4 -17.54 -6.82 -5.89
CA VAL A 4 -18.66 -5.85 -5.83
C VAL A 4 -19.39 -5.97 -4.51
N LEU A 5 -19.59 -7.21 -4.03
CA LEU A 5 -20.21 -7.46 -2.73
C LEU A 5 -19.35 -6.92 -1.58
N LEU A 6 -18.03 -7.12 -1.62
CA LEU A 6 -17.08 -6.54 -0.65
C LEU A 6 -17.16 -5.02 -0.62
N VAL A 7 -17.13 -4.37 -1.79
CA VAL A 7 -17.25 -2.91 -1.88
C VAL A 7 -18.58 -2.44 -1.28
N ARG A 8 -19.68 -3.13 -1.60
CA ARG A 8 -21.01 -2.81 -1.06
C ARG A 8 -21.04 -2.95 0.47
N ALA A 9 -20.50 -4.03 1.03
CA ALA A 9 -20.47 -4.26 2.47
C ALA A 9 -19.59 -3.25 3.22
N LEU A 10 -18.48 -2.81 2.62
CA LEU A 10 -17.61 -1.78 3.21
C LEU A 10 -18.27 -0.39 3.17
N ARG A 11 -18.99 -0.07 2.09
CA ARG A 11 -19.74 1.18 1.94
C ARG A 11 -20.97 1.23 2.85
N ASP A 12 -21.78 0.18 2.81
CA ASP A 12 -23.02 0.02 3.57
C ASP A 12 -23.00 -1.33 4.31
N PRO A 13 -22.56 -1.35 5.58
CA PRO A 13 -22.54 -2.55 6.40
C PRO A 13 -23.88 -3.27 6.52
N ALA A 14 -25.02 -2.55 6.46
CA ALA A 14 -26.35 -3.14 6.60
C ALA A 14 -26.71 -4.04 5.39
N ALA A 15 -26.06 -3.84 4.25
CA ALA A 15 -26.28 -4.64 3.04
C ALA A 15 -26.00 -6.14 3.23
N VAL A 16 -25.27 -6.54 4.29
CA VAL A 16 -24.99 -7.96 4.58
C VAL A 16 -26.19 -8.72 5.14
N ALA A 17 -27.23 -8.02 5.61
CA ALA A 17 -28.42 -8.65 6.21
C ALA A 17 -29.18 -9.58 5.25
N GLY A 18 -29.13 -9.29 3.94
CA GLY A 18 -29.77 -10.09 2.89
C GLY A 18 -28.91 -11.22 2.33
N LEU A 19 -27.72 -11.48 2.88
CA LEU A 19 -26.81 -12.51 2.35
C LEU A 19 -27.18 -13.91 2.85
N ASP A 20 -27.28 -14.84 1.91
CA ASP A 20 -27.31 -16.27 2.18
C ASP A 20 -25.90 -16.82 2.41
N ALA A 21 -25.78 -18.13 2.65
CA ALA A 21 -24.50 -18.79 2.88
C ALA A 21 -23.50 -18.59 1.72
N THR A 22 -23.99 -18.63 0.47
CA THR A 22 -23.17 -18.41 -0.73
C THR A 22 -22.62 -16.98 -0.77
N GLY A 23 -23.47 -16.00 -0.46
CA GLY A 23 -23.09 -14.59 -0.35
C GLY A 23 -22.03 -14.34 0.71
N TRP A 24 -22.19 -14.93 1.90
CA TRP A 24 -21.20 -14.84 2.98
C TRP A 24 -19.86 -15.48 2.61
N ASN A 25 -19.88 -16.67 2.03
CA ASN A 25 -18.66 -17.34 1.56
C ASN A 25 -17.92 -16.47 0.52
N GLY A 26 -18.68 -15.90 -0.43
CA GLY A 26 -18.11 -15.01 -1.44
C GLY A 26 -17.54 -13.72 -0.86
N LEU A 27 -18.23 -13.09 0.09
CA LEU A 27 -17.78 -11.89 0.76
C LEU A 27 -16.47 -12.14 1.53
N ILE A 28 -16.42 -13.19 2.34
CA ILE A 28 -15.24 -13.56 3.13
C ILE A 28 -14.06 -13.91 2.21
N ALA A 29 -14.30 -14.68 1.14
CA ALA A 29 -13.26 -15.04 0.19
C ALA A 29 -12.67 -13.81 -0.52
N ALA A 30 -13.50 -12.86 -0.97
CA ALA A 30 -13.01 -11.61 -1.53
C ALA A 30 -12.26 -10.75 -0.51
N ALA A 31 -12.78 -10.63 0.71
CA ALA A 31 -12.15 -9.85 1.76
C ALA A 31 -10.76 -10.40 2.10
N ARG A 32 -10.58 -11.72 2.15
CA ARG A 32 -9.26 -12.35 2.33
C ARG A 32 -8.34 -12.12 1.14
N ALA A 33 -8.83 -12.35 -0.09
CA ALA A 33 -8.04 -12.18 -1.31
C ALA A 33 -7.53 -10.74 -1.50
N GLU A 34 -8.29 -9.75 -1.06
CA GLU A 34 -7.92 -8.33 -1.11
C GLU A 34 -7.27 -7.83 0.19
N ARG A 35 -7.00 -8.71 1.17
CA ARG A 35 -6.43 -8.35 2.50
C ARG A 35 -7.23 -7.26 3.23
N LEU A 36 -8.55 -7.34 3.12
CA LEU A 36 -9.56 -6.45 3.71
C LEU A 36 -10.43 -7.14 4.78
N ILE A 37 -10.15 -8.39 5.16
CA ILE A 37 -10.98 -9.14 6.10
C ILE A 37 -11.06 -8.49 7.49
N GLY A 38 -9.96 -7.95 8.01
CA GLY A 38 -9.97 -7.21 9.29
C GLY A 38 -10.78 -5.92 9.18
N THR A 39 -10.53 -5.11 8.14
CA THR A 39 -11.30 -3.89 7.86
C THR A 39 -12.79 -4.18 7.76
N LEU A 40 -13.19 -5.23 7.02
CA LEU A 40 -14.58 -5.68 6.95
C LEU A 40 -15.11 -6.06 8.33
N ALA A 41 -14.33 -6.80 9.12
CA ALA A 41 -14.74 -7.24 10.45
C ALA A 41 -14.94 -6.09 11.46
N HIS A 42 -14.18 -5.00 11.36
CA HIS A 42 -14.45 -3.78 12.11
C HIS A 42 -15.68 -3.05 11.57
N ARG A 43 -15.83 -2.94 10.25
CA ARG A 43 -17.00 -2.27 9.62
C ARG A 43 -18.33 -2.96 9.93
N LEU A 44 -18.31 -4.27 10.16
CA LEU A 44 -19.49 -5.07 10.50
C LEU A 44 -19.73 -5.22 12.01
N GLU A 45 -18.90 -4.64 12.88
CA GLU A 45 -19.11 -4.69 14.34
C GLU A 45 -20.51 -4.25 14.79
N PRO A 46 -21.11 -3.15 14.27
CA PRO A 46 -22.45 -2.74 14.68
C PRO A 46 -23.58 -3.56 14.02
N VAL A 47 -23.27 -4.54 13.19
CA VAL A 47 -24.24 -5.28 12.38
C VAL A 47 -24.40 -6.71 12.91
N ALA A 48 -25.65 -7.16 13.05
CA ALA A 48 -25.93 -8.56 13.37
C ALA A 48 -25.49 -9.46 12.21
N VAL A 49 -24.60 -10.42 12.49
CA VAL A 49 -24.13 -11.40 11.52
C VAL A 49 -24.53 -12.82 11.93
N PRO A 50 -24.63 -13.78 11.00
CA PRO A 50 -24.94 -15.16 11.35
C PRO A 50 -23.96 -15.75 12.37
N ARG A 51 -24.44 -16.65 13.24
CA ARG A 51 -23.64 -17.29 14.30
C ARG A 51 -22.37 -17.96 13.77
N ALA A 52 -22.42 -18.53 12.56
CA ALA A 52 -21.27 -19.17 11.91
C ALA A 52 -20.21 -18.16 11.40
N VAL A 53 -20.61 -16.92 11.11
CA VAL A 53 -19.74 -15.85 10.59
C VAL A 53 -19.06 -15.08 11.72
N ALA A 54 -19.76 -14.89 12.84
CA ALA A 54 -19.26 -14.17 14.00
C ALA A 54 -17.83 -14.56 14.44
N PRO A 55 -17.46 -15.85 14.62
CA PRO A 55 -16.11 -16.22 15.01
C PRO A 55 -15.05 -15.86 13.94
N ILE A 56 -15.38 -15.98 12.65
CA ILE A 56 -14.45 -15.63 11.55
C ILE A 56 -14.09 -14.15 11.59
N LEU A 57 -15.08 -13.27 11.82
CA LEU A 57 -14.85 -11.83 11.93
C LEU A 57 -14.12 -11.47 13.23
N ALA A 58 -14.43 -12.15 14.35
CA ALA A 58 -13.71 -11.97 15.60
C ALA A 58 -12.23 -12.36 15.49
N ASP A 59 -11.93 -13.47 14.83
CA ASP A 59 -10.55 -13.90 14.54
C ASP A 59 -9.84 -12.88 13.66
N ALA A 60 -10.49 -12.41 12.59
CA ALA A 60 -9.92 -11.40 11.71
C ALA A 60 -9.54 -10.11 12.44
N ARG A 61 -10.37 -9.62 13.37
CA ARG A 61 -10.04 -8.46 14.21
C ARG A 61 -8.82 -8.73 15.09
N ARG A 62 -8.82 -9.86 15.81
CA ARG A 62 -7.70 -10.25 16.69
C ARG A 62 -6.39 -10.40 15.94
N ASP A 63 -6.43 -10.96 14.74
CA ASP A 63 -5.27 -11.09 13.86
C ASP A 63 -4.73 -9.72 13.45
N THR A 64 -5.59 -8.80 12.99
CA THR A 64 -5.13 -7.47 12.60
C THR A 64 -4.70 -6.61 13.79
N ASP A 65 -5.27 -6.79 14.98
CA ASP A 65 -4.80 -6.12 16.19
C ASP A 65 -3.41 -6.61 16.62
N ARG A 66 -3.13 -7.91 16.40
CA ARG A 66 -1.79 -8.48 16.61
C ARG A 66 -0.80 -7.93 15.59
N GLU A 67 -1.17 -7.89 14.31
CA GLU A 67 -0.33 -7.32 13.24
C GLU A 67 -0.04 -5.85 13.47
N ALA A 68 -1.03 -5.04 13.86
CA ALA A 68 -0.83 -3.64 14.20
C ALA A 68 0.16 -3.48 15.36
N ARG A 69 0.02 -4.23 16.45
CA ARG A 69 0.98 -4.21 17.57
C ARG A 69 2.39 -4.59 17.13
N GLN A 70 2.52 -5.61 16.29
CA GLN A 70 3.83 -5.98 15.73
C GLN A 70 4.41 -4.84 14.89
N ALA A 71 3.62 -4.22 14.01
CA ALA A 71 4.07 -3.12 13.17
C ALA A 71 4.53 -1.90 14.00
N LEU A 72 3.81 -1.58 15.08
CA LEU A 72 4.20 -0.50 16.01
C LEU A 72 5.49 -0.83 16.76
N TRP A 73 5.67 -2.09 17.16
CA TRP A 73 6.93 -2.55 17.74
C TRP A 73 8.10 -2.45 16.75
N GLU A 74 7.89 -2.82 15.49
CA GLU A 74 8.90 -2.69 14.44
C GLU A 74 9.27 -1.22 14.20
N ALA A 75 8.29 -0.32 14.18
CA ALA A 75 8.52 1.12 14.09
C ALA A 75 9.36 1.65 15.27
N ASP A 76 9.03 1.23 16.48
CA ASP A 76 9.78 1.60 17.70
C ASP A 76 11.24 1.10 17.65
N ARG A 77 11.47 -0.13 17.20
CA ARG A 77 12.84 -0.66 16.99
C ARG A 77 13.60 0.08 15.89
N CYS A 78 12.91 0.56 14.85
CA CYS A 78 13.52 1.37 13.80
C CYS A 78 13.95 2.75 14.33
N VAL A 79 13.10 3.41 15.13
CA VAL A 79 13.47 4.66 15.81
C VAL A 79 14.67 4.47 16.73
N ASP A 80 14.70 3.37 17.49
CA ASP A 80 15.82 3.02 18.36
C ASP A 80 17.12 2.82 17.56
N ALA A 81 17.06 2.11 16.44
CA ALA A 81 18.20 1.89 15.55
C ALA A 81 18.74 3.19 14.92
N LEU A 82 17.86 4.15 14.61
CA LEU A 82 18.24 5.46 14.06
C LEU A 82 18.59 6.49 15.15
N ARG A 83 18.47 6.15 16.44
CA ARG A 83 18.76 7.08 17.53
C ARG A 83 20.21 7.59 17.45
N GLY A 84 20.38 8.91 17.58
CA GLY A 84 21.69 9.56 17.55
C GLY A 84 22.28 9.76 16.15
N THR A 85 21.63 9.26 15.09
CA THR A 85 22.07 9.48 13.70
C THR A 85 21.61 10.83 13.13
N GLY A 86 20.60 11.46 13.74
CA GLY A 86 19.94 12.66 13.22
C GLY A 86 18.98 12.41 12.06
N VAL A 87 18.79 11.16 11.64
CA VAL A 87 17.88 10.78 10.54
C VAL A 87 16.44 10.67 11.06
N PRO A 88 15.46 11.38 10.47
CA PRO A 88 14.07 11.25 10.87
C PRO A 88 13.47 9.92 10.38
N THR A 89 12.70 9.25 11.25
CA THR A 89 11.95 8.04 10.89
C THR A 89 10.55 8.43 10.43
N ILE A 90 10.32 8.56 9.12
CA ILE A 90 9.00 8.88 8.56
C ILE A 90 8.32 7.60 8.12
N LEU A 91 7.27 7.19 8.84
CA LEU A 91 6.48 6.01 8.50
C LEU A 91 5.66 6.21 7.24
N LEU A 92 5.56 5.14 6.44
CA LEU A 92 4.70 5.05 5.28
C LEU A 92 3.65 3.94 5.42
N LYS A 93 2.63 4.01 4.56
CA LYS A 93 1.57 3.00 4.38
C LYS A 93 0.92 2.54 5.70
N GLY A 94 0.72 1.24 5.86
CA GLY A 94 -0.12 0.65 6.91
C GLY A 94 0.38 0.93 8.32
N THR A 95 1.70 0.81 8.55
CA THR A 95 2.30 1.12 9.87
C THR A 95 2.10 2.57 10.24
N ALA A 96 2.24 3.49 9.28
CA ALA A 96 2.00 4.91 9.48
C ALA A 96 0.54 5.18 9.90
N TYR A 97 -0.42 4.55 9.23
CA TYR A 97 -1.84 4.74 9.54
C TYR A 97 -2.24 4.16 10.90
N ALA A 98 -1.65 3.03 11.28
CA ALA A 98 -1.84 2.43 12.59
C ALA A 98 -1.22 3.30 13.70
N ALA A 99 0.02 3.77 13.52
CA ALA A 99 0.73 4.60 14.49
C ALA A 99 0.04 5.94 14.74
N ALA A 100 -0.55 6.55 13.70
CA ALA A 100 -1.29 7.78 13.80
C ALA A 100 -2.78 7.60 14.17
N GLY A 101 -3.24 6.37 14.46
CA GLY A 101 -4.62 6.10 14.87
C GLY A 101 -5.68 6.41 13.80
N LEU A 102 -5.31 6.40 12.51
CA LEU A 102 -6.19 6.80 11.42
C LEU A 102 -7.23 5.72 11.11
N ARG A 103 -8.36 6.13 10.53
CA ARG A 103 -9.39 5.19 10.04
C ARG A 103 -8.83 4.19 9.01
N ALA A 104 -7.86 4.62 8.19
CA ALA A 104 -7.17 3.75 7.23
C ALA A 104 -6.34 2.63 7.89
N GLY A 105 -5.99 2.76 9.18
CA GLY A 105 -5.27 1.75 9.95
C GLY A 105 -6.17 0.68 10.58
N GLN A 106 -7.49 0.92 10.69
CA GLN A 106 -8.40 0.02 11.38
C GLN A 106 -8.61 -1.30 10.61
N GLY A 107 -8.23 -2.42 11.23
CA GLY A 107 -8.30 -3.74 10.61
C GLY A 107 -7.41 -3.92 9.39
N ARG A 108 -6.39 -3.06 9.23
CA ARG A 108 -5.52 -3.05 8.06
C ARG A 108 -4.44 -4.12 8.23
N PHE A 109 -4.32 -5.04 7.25
CA PHE A 109 -3.22 -5.99 7.19
C PHE A 109 -1.89 -5.26 6.99
N ILE A 110 -0.83 -5.53 7.76
CA ILE A 110 0.49 -4.88 7.62
C ILE A 110 1.57 -5.95 7.47
N GLY A 111 2.29 -5.95 6.35
CA GLY A 111 3.29 -6.99 6.04
C GLY A 111 4.73 -6.57 6.30
N ASP A 112 5.02 -5.30 6.06
CA ASP A 112 6.33 -4.68 5.97
C ASP A 112 6.35 -3.36 6.74
N LEU A 113 7.53 -2.99 7.24
CA LEU A 113 7.79 -1.65 7.74
C LEU A 113 8.35 -0.80 6.60
N ASP A 114 7.55 0.11 6.06
CA ASP A 114 8.01 1.11 5.10
C ASP A 114 8.39 2.41 5.82
N ILE A 115 9.61 2.89 5.59
CA ILE A 115 10.07 4.21 6.06
C ILE A 115 10.59 5.08 4.92
N LEU A 116 10.47 6.40 5.04
CA LEU A 116 11.10 7.39 4.17
C LEU A 116 12.21 8.11 4.92
N VAL A 117 13.39 8.21 4.30
CA VAL A 117 14.54 8.96 4.82
C VAL A 117 15.08 9.92 3.76
N PRO A 118 15.79 11.00 4.16
CA PRO A 118 16.53 11.83 3.22
C PRO A 118 17.50 11.00 2.37
N ARG A 119 17.61 11.31 1.07
CA ARG A 119 18.42 10.52 0.13
C ARG A 119 19.91 10.50 0.50
N ASP A 120 20.42 11.60 1.01
CA ASP A 120 21.79 11.76 1.51
C ASP A 120 22.04 11.01 2.82
N ALA A 121 20.99 10.76 3.61
CA ALA A 121 21.03 9.96 4.82
C ALA A 121 20.97 8.43 4.57
N MET A 122 20.69 7.99 3.34
CA MET A 122 20.55 6.56 3.01
C MET A 122 21.71 5.68 3.48
N PRO A 123 23.00 6.05 3.28
CA PRO A 123 24.10 5.23 3.77
C PRO A 123 24.17 5.14 5.30
N VAL A 124 23.73 6.19 6.01
CA VAL A 124 23.67 6.20 7.47
C VAL A 124 22.54 5.29 7.96
N ALA A 125 21.35 5.41 7.37
CA ALA A 125 20.20 4.57 7.68
C ALA A 125 20.51 3.08 7.42
N GLU A 126 21.11 2.76 6.27
CA GLU A 126 21.55 1.41 5.92
C GLU A 126 22.47 0.80 6.99
N ARG A 127 23.54 1.50 7.37
CA ARG A 127 24.47 1.02 8.40
C ARG A 127 23.80 0.85 9.76
N ALA A 128 22.90 1.77 10.13
CA ALA A 128 22.16 1.69 11.37
C ALA A 128 21.23 0.46 11.41
N MET A 129 20.49 0.20 10.32
CA MET A 129 19.65 -0.99 10.20
C MET A 129 20.49 -2.28 10.27
N MET A 130 21.63 -2.34 9.57
CA MET A 130 22.51 -3.50 9.64
C MET A 130 23.06 -3.74 11.05
N ALA A 131 23.52 -2.68 11.72
CA ALA A 131 24.01 -2.77 13.10
C ALA A 131 22.93 -3.22 14.09
N ALA A 132 21.67 -2.88 13.81
CA ALA A 132 20.52 -3.27 14.61
C ALA A 132 19.94 -4.66 14.26
N GLY A 133 20.59 -5.43 13.37
CA GLY A 133 20.25 -6.83 13.10
C GLY A 133 19.39 -7.09 11.87
N TRP A 134 19.17 -6.09 11.01
CA TRP A 134 18.61 -6.31 9.68
C TRP A 134 19.68 -6.75 8.67
N GLU A 135 19.31 -7.67 7.78
CA GLU A 135 20.17 -8.21 6.73
C GLU A 135 19.47 -8.24 5.37
N TRP A 136 20.23 -8.35 4.28
CA TRP A 136 19.68 -8.39 2.94
C TRP A 136 18.91 -9.68 2.67
N VAL A 137 17.72 -9.54 2.07
CA VAL A 137 16.97 -10.69 1.55
C VAL A 137 17.68 -11.22 0.31
N LYS A 138 18.60 -12.17 0.49
CA LYS A 138 19.46 -12.78 -0.55
C LYS A 138 20.36 -11.76 -1.28
N PRO A 139 21.62 -11.59 -0.85
CA PRO A 139 22.52 -10.65 -1.51
C PRO A 139 22.84 -11.08 -2.96
N ASP A 140 22.37 -10.30 -3.94
CA ASP A 140 22.72 -10.44 -5.35
C ASP A 140 23.28 -9.11 -5.87
N PRO A 141 24.54 -9.06 -6.38
CA PRO A 141 25.17 -7.81 -6.81
C PRO A 141 24.45 -7.06 -7.94
N TYR A 142 23.69 -7.78 -8.78
CA TYR A 142 22.93 -7.14 -9.86
C TYR A 142 21.65 -6.52 -9.31
N ASP A 143 20.94 -7.21 -8.43
CA ASP A 143 19.74 -6.68 -7.79
C ASP A 143 20.12 -5.48 -6.89
N ASP A 144 21.22 -5.54 -6.12
CA ASP A 144 21.71 -4.40 -5.33
C ASP A 144 21.97 -3.15 -6.19
N ALA A 145 22.73 -3.31 -7.29
CA ALA A 145 22.97 -2.23 -8.23
C ALA A 145 21.67 -1.72 -8.88
N TYR A 146 20.74 -2.62 -9.21
CA TYR A 146 19.44 -2.26 -9.79
C TYR A 146 18.62 -1.39 -8.83
N TYR A 147 18.53 -1.78 -7.55
CA TYR A 147 17.79 -1.01 -6.54
C TYR A 147 18.43 0.37 -6.33
N ARG A 148 19.74 0.42 -6.10
CA ARG A 148 20.45 1.68 -5.82
C ARG A 148 20.42 2.66 -6.99
N GLN A 149 20.47 2.16 -8.23
CA GLN A 149 20.51 3.01 -9.41
C GLN A 149 19.12 3.50 -9.83
N TRP A 150 18.09 2.67 -9.67
CA TRP A 150 16.80 2.90 -10.33
C TRP A 150 15.59 2.86 -9.40
N MET A 151 15.67 2.20 -8.25
CA MET A 151 14.54 2.11 -7.32
C MET A 151 14.51 3.28 -6.34
N HIS A 152 13.36 3.39 -5.68
CA HIS A 152 13.05 4.44 -4.71
C HIS A 152 13.41 4.05 -3.28
N GLU A 153 13.99 2.87 -3.10
CA GLU A 153 14.29 2.23 -1.83
C GLU A 153 15.59 1.42 -1.92
N LEU A 154 16.16 1.10 -0.76
CA LEU A 154 17.20 0.07 -0.65
C LEU A 154 16.64 -1.30 -1.07
N PRO A 155 17.51 -2.27 -1.43
CA PRO A 155 17.07 -3.65 -1.52
C PRO A 155 16.33 -4.08 -0.25
N PRO A 156 15.35 -4.99 -0.33
CA PRO A 156 14.57 -5.39 0.84
C PRO A 156 15.46 -6.01 1.91
N MET A 157 15.25 -5.60 3.16
CA MET A 157 15.97 -6.09 4.33
C MET A 157 15.03 -6.86 5.25
N ILE A 158 15.55 -7.84 5.99
CA ILE A 158 14.81 -8.63 6.97
C ILE A 158 15.56 -8.69 8.30
N HIS A 159 14.85 -8.58 9.42
CA HIS A 159 15.47 -8.73 10.73
C HIS A 159 15.73 -10.20 11.05
N ARG A 160 16.99 -10.56 11.30
CA ARG A 160 17.45 -11.95 11.49
C ARG A 160 16.68 -12.73 12.55
N GLU A 161 16.30 -12.07 13.64
CA GLU A 161 15.65 -12.74 14.79
C GLU A 161 14.13 -12.55 14.83
N ARG A 162 13.61 -11.53 14.15
CA ARG A 162 12.18 -11.15 14.24
C ARG A 162 11.38 -11.59 13.02
N ASP A 163 12.08 -11.96 11.94
CA ASP A 163 11.48 -12.33 10.65
C ASP A 163 10.55 -11.22 10.12
N ARG A 164 11.06 -9.98 10.16
CA ARG A 164 10.32 -8.77 9.77
C ARG A 164 11.04 -7.98 8.72
N MET A 165 10.32 -7.69 7.64
CA MET A 165 10.82 -6.92 6.52
C MET A 165 10.77 -5.42 6.80
N ILE A 166 11.78 -4.72 6.32
CA ILE A 166 11.81 -3.26 6.26
C ILE A 166 12.20 -2.83 4.84
N ASP A 167 11.48 -1.84 4.33
CA ASP A 167 11.78 -1.13 3.10
C ASP A 167 12.16 0.31 3.44
N VAL A 168 13.39 0.69 3.08
CA VAL A 168 13.95 2.02 3.38
C VAL A 168 13.95 2.87 2.11
N HIS A 169 12.97 3.77 2.03
CA HIS A 169 12.70 4.64 0.88
C HIS A 169 13.49 5.95 0.96
N HIS A 170 13.90 6.48 -0.19
CA HIS A 170 14.41 7.86 -0.35
C HIS A 170 13.51 8.75 -1.21
N THR A 171 12.51 8.15 -1.87
CA THR A 171 11.43 8.82 -2.60
C THR A 171 10.24 7.87 -2.72
N VAL A 172 9.16 8.27 -3.38
CA VAL A 172 7.89 7.49 -3.45
C VAL A 172 7.64 6.79 -4.78
N LEU A 173 8.49 7.03 -5.79
CA LEU A 173 8.41 6.38 -7.11
C LEU A 173 9.83 6.08 -7.60
N PRO A 174 10.04 4.95 -8.33
CA PRO A 174 11.33 4.64 -8.92
C PRO A 174 11.93 5.83 -9.69
N LEU A 175 13.25 5.97 -9.66
CA LEU A 175 13.96 7.08 -10.33
C LEU A 175 13.80 7.06 -11.85
N THR A 176 13.35 5.93 -12.39
CA THR A 176 13.03 5.71 -13.80
C THR A 176 11.58 6.04 -14.17
N ALA A 177 10.73 6.33 -13.18
CA ALA A 177 9.34 6.73 -13.41
C ALA A 177 9.26 8.10 -14.09
N ARG A 178 8.17 8.33 -14.84
CA ARG A 178 7.96 9.61 -15.53
C ARG A 178 7.74 10.77 -14.56
N GLN A 179 7.06 10.52 -13.46
CA GLN A 179 6.83 11.51 -12.41
C GLN A 179 8.03 11.51 -11.47
N THR A 180 8.46 12.70 -11.07
CA THR A 180 9.56 12.90 -10.12
C THR A 180 9.06 13.65 -8.89
N PRO A 181 8.38 12.98 -7.94
CA PRO A 181 7.89 13.61 -6.72
C PRO A 181 9.04 14.24 -5.93
N ASP A 182 8.82 15.47 -5.47
CA ASP A 182 9.71 16.18 -4.56
C ASP A 182 9.67 15.55 -3.15
N ALA A 183 10.49 14.52 -2.93
CA ALA A 183 10.57 13.81 -1.65
C ALA A 183 11.14 14.69 -0.53
N ALA A 184 12.05 15.63 -0.84
CA ALA A 184 12.58 16.55 0.14
C ALA A 184 11.47 17.43 0.75
N ALA A 185 10.52 17.88 -0.08
CA ALA A 185 9.34 18.60 0.40
C ALA A 185 8.40 17.74 1.24
N MET A 186 8.19 16.47 0.84
CA MET A 186 7.38 15.53 1.63
C MET A 186 7.98 15.28 3.02
N ILE A 187 9.31 15.19 3.09
CA ILE A 187 10.07 15.03 4.33
C ILE A 187 10.02 16.31 5.17
N ALA A 188 10.21 17.48 4.55
CA ALA A 188 10.18 18.76 5.25
C ALA A 188 8.82 19.07 5.88
N ASP A 189 7.74 18.64 5.22
CA ASP A 189 6.36 18.83 5.69
C ASP A 189 5.82 17.63 6.48
N ALA A 190 6.70 16.67 6.86
CA ALA A 190 6.30 15.54 7.68
C ALA A 190 5.87 15.99 9.08
N VAL A 191 4.85 15.32 9.62
CA VAL A 191 4.23 15.64 10.91
C VAL A 191 4.68 14.62 11.95
N ALA A 192 5.02 15.07 13.16
CA ALA A 192 5.36 14.19 14.26
C ALA A 192 4.14 13.40 14.76
N ILE A 193 4.31 12.09 14.99
CA ILE A 193 3.37 11.26 15.75
C ILE A 193 3.76 11.28 17.24
N THR A 194 5.04 11.04 17.49
CA THR A 194 5.70 11.03 18.81
C THR A 194 7.16 11.43 18.63
N ASP A 195 7.93 11.51 19.71
CA ASP A 195 9.37 11.79 19.63
C ASP A 195 10.10 10.80 18.71
N GLY A 196 10.86 11.33 17.75
CA GLY A 196 11.61 10.54 16.75
C GLY A 196 10.79 9.83 15.67
N LEU A 197 9.45 9.84 15.75
CA LEU A 197 8.56 9.15 14.80
C LEU A 197 7.64 10.12 14.06
N TYR A 198 7.74 10.11 12.74
CA TYR A 198 7.05 11.02 11.85
C TYR A 198 6.20 10.27 10.85
N ILE A 199 5.39 11.02 10.13
CA ILE A 199 4.53 10.54 9.06
C ILE A 199 4.30 11.68 8.07
N LEU A 200 4.05 11.34 6.81
CA LEU A 200 3.74 12.34 5.79
C LEU A 200 2.55 13.23 6.20
N SER A 201 2.53 14.46 5.67
CA SER A 201 1.37 15.38 5.77
C SER A 201 0.08 14.71 5.28
N PRO A 202 -1.11 15.13 5.74
CA PRO A 202 -2.38 14.54 5.31
C PRO A 202 -2.52 14.44 3.78
N GLU A 203 -2.12 15.49 3.07
CA GLU A 203 -2.13 15.54 1.60
C GLU A 203 -1.11 14.58 0.99
N ASP A 204 0.12 14.54 1.50
CA ASP A 204 1.18 13.69 0.94
C ASP A 204 0.93 12.21 1.16
N ARG A 205 0.25 11.82 2.26
CA ARG A 205 -0.20 10.43 2.45
C ARG A 205 -1.11 9.99 1.30
N ILE A 206 -2.03 10.84 0.87
CA ILE A 206 -2.94 10.57 -0.25
C ILE A 206 -2.17 10.52 -1.56
N ILE A 207 -1.24 11.45 -1.77
CA ILE A 207 -0.40 11.51 -2.98
C ILE A 207 0.46 10.25 -3.09
N HIS A 208 1.12 9.84 -2.00
CA HIS A 208 1.89 8.61 -1.92
C HIS A 208 1.02 7.38 -2.19
N ALA A 209 -0.14 7.26 -1.54
CA ALA A 209 -1.05 6.13 -1.77
C ALA A 209 -1.56 6.07 -3.23
N ALA A 210 -1.87 7.22 -3.84
CA ALA A 210 -2.27 7.32 -5.24
C ALA A 210 -1.12 6.99 -6.20
N ALA A 211 0.10 7.42 -5.90
CA ALA A 211 1.29 7.10 -6.68
C ALA A 211 1.57 5.59 -6.66
N HIS A 212 1.64 5.00 -5.47
CA HIS A 212 1.85 3.56 -5.28
C HIS A 212 0.81 2.73 -6.05
N MET A 213 -0.46 3.12 -5.98
CA MET A 213 -1.52 2.36 -6.66
C MET A 213 -1.56 2.57 -8.18
N LEU A 214 -1.42 3.81 -8.68
CA LEU A 214 -1.74 4.14 -10.07
C LEU A 214 -0.53 4.42 -10.96
N ALA A 215 0.56 4.93 -10.38
CA ALA A 215 1.78 5.37 -11.07
C ALA A 215 2.93 4.35 -10.98
N ASP A 216 2.87 3.40 -10.05
CA ASP A 216 3.84 2.30 -9.93
C ASP A 216 3.19 0.90 -9.96
N GLY A 217 2.03 0.76 -9.32
CA GLY A 217 1.38 -0.53 -9.09
C GLY A 217 0.66 -1.18 -10.28
N ASP A 218 0.54 -2.51 -10.19
CA ASP A 218 -0.23 -3.38 -11.08
C ASP A 218 -1.69 -3.61 -10.61
N LEU A 219 -2.11 -2.87 -9.57
CA LEU A 219 -3.40 -2.94 -8.89
C LEU A 219 -3.66 -4.23 -8.09
N GLN A 220 -2.64 -5.03 -7.77
CA GLN A 220 -2.77 -6.05 -6.74
C GLN A 220 -3.06 -5.41 -5.38
N GLY A 221 -4.03 -5.95 -4.64
CA GLY A 221 -4.54 -5.33 -3.42
C GLY A 221 -5.15 -3.94 -3.65
N GLY A 222 -5.56 -3.63 -4.89
CA GLY A 222 -6.02 -2.30 -5.26
C GLY A 222 -7.29 -1.86 -4.53
N LEU A 223 -8.17 -2.78 -4.14
CA LEU A 223 -9.36 -2.42 -3.36
C LEU A 223 -8.99 -1.95 -1.95
N ARG A 224 -7.98 -2.57 -1.33
CA ARG A 224 -7.40 -2.15 -0.05
C ARG A 224 -6.74 -0.79 -0.17
N ASN A 225 -5.87 -0.60 -1.16
CA ASN A 225 -5.19 0.68 -1.37
C ASN A 225 -6.19 1.82 -1.64
N LEU A 226 -7.26 1.54 -2.39
CA LEU A 226 -8.32 2.51 -2.62
C LEU A 226 -9.18 2.79 -1.38
N TRP A 227 -9.38 1.80 -0.50
CA TRP A 227 -10.01 1.99 0.79
C TRP A 227 -9.18 2.90 1.70
N ASP A 228 -7.86 2.70 1.73
CA ASP A 228 -6.93 3.59 2.44
C ASP A 228 -7.11 5.04 1.94
N ILE A 229 -7.08 5.26 0.61
CA ILE A 229 -7.29 6.57 0.00
C ILE A 229 -8.66 7.16 0.38
N TYR A 230 -9.73 6.37 0.31
CA TYR A 230 -11.07 6.82 0.71
C TYR A 230 -11.12 7.28 2.16
N CYS A 231 -10.43 6.59 3.07
CA CYS A 231 -10.35 6.97 4.48
C CYS A 231 -9.50 8.22 4.69
N LEU A 232 -8.36 8.35 4.00
CA LEU A 232 -7.46 9.49 4.16
C LEU A 232 -8.05 10.80 3.61
N LEU A 233 -8.94 10.72 2.61
CA LEU A 233 -9.54 11.89 1.98
C LEU A 233 -10.36 12.78 2.93
N SER A 234 -10.85 12.26 4.07
CA SER A 234 -11.56 13.08 5.06
C SER A 234 -10.66 14.03 5.82
N ASP A 235 -9.35 13.75 5.87
CA ASP A 235 -8.41 14.41 6.77
C ASP A 235 -7.57 15.47 6.03
N ALA A 236 -7.70 15.59 4.71
CA ALA A 236 -6.91 16.47 3.87
C ALA A 236 -7.71 17.68 3.38
N ASP A 237 -7.06 18.83 3.30
CA ASP A 237 -7.64 20.01 2.66
C ASP A 237 -7.65 19.80 1.12
N PRO A 238 -8.82 19.88 0.44
CA PRO A 238 -8.89 19.59 -0.98
C PRO A 238 -8.05 20.52 -1.86
N ALA A 239 -7.87 21.79 -1.47
CA ALA A 239 -7.10 22.76 -2.25
C ALA A 239 -5.60 22.54 -2.06
N ALA A 240 -5.15 22.30 -0.83
CA ALA A 240 -3.79 21.93 -0.50
C ALA A 240 -3.39 20.61 -1.19
N LEU A 241 -4.26 19.60 -1.17
CA LEU A 241 -4.03 18.33 -1.85
C LEU A 241 -3.80 18.53 -3.35
N GLU A 242 -4.60 19.38 -3.99
CA GLU A 242 -4.46 19.69 -5.42
C GLU A 242 -3.14 20.42 -5.71
N ALA A 243 -2.82 21.46 -4.93
CA ALA A 243 -1.58 22.22 -5.08
C ALA A 243 -0.33 21.34 -4.89
N ARG A 244 -0.32 20.48 -3.86
CA ARG A 244 0.77 19.53 -3.64
C ARG A 244 0.83 18.47 -4.74
N ALA A 245 -0.31 17.95 -5.18
CA ALA A 245 -0.31 16.98 -6.27
C ALA A 245 0.22 17.57 -7.59
N VAL A 246 0.04 18.88 -7.83
CA VAL A 246 0.73 19.60 -8.92
C VAL A 246 2.24 19.62 -8.68
N ARG A 247 2.69 20.03 -7.49
CA ARG A 247 4.13 20.06 -7.11
C ARG A 247 4.82 18.73 -7.37
N HIS A 248 4.18 17.62 -7.03
CA HIS A 248 4.75 16.28 -7.18
C HIS A 248 4.50 15.65 -8.57
N GLY A 249 3.86 16.36 -9.51
CA GLY A 249 3.54 15.84 -10.84
C GLY A 249 2.50 14.71 -10.85
N LEU A 250 1.71 14.59 -9.78
CA LEU A 250 0.80 13.47 -9.52
C LEU A 250 -0.69 13.86 -9.57
N LEU A 251 -1.02 15.10 -9.95
CA LEU A 251 -2.40 15.61 -9.99
C LEU A 251 -3.38 14.69 -10.73
N SER A 252 -3.00 14.15 -11.89
CA SER A 252 -3.87 13.26 -12.67
C SER A 252 -4.18 11.94 -11.95
N HIS A 253 -3.19 11.40 -11.23
CA HIS A 253 -3.31 10.17 -10.43
C HIS A 253 -4.18 10.42 -9.20
N VAL A 254 -3.96 11.52 -8.48
CA VAL A 254 -4.78 11.91 -7.31
C VAL A 254 -6.23 12.13 -7.72
N ARG A 255 -6.50 12.87 -8.80
CA ARG A 255 -7.86 13.08 -9.31
C ARG A 255 -8.51 11.76 -9.73
N GLN A 256 -7.77 10.83 -10.35
CA GLN A 256 -8.28 9.50 -10.69
C GLN A 256 -8.61 8.67 -9.45
N ALA A 257 -7.71 8.63 -8.46
CA ALA A 257 -7.92 7.95 -7.20
C ALA A 257 -9.16 8.48 -6.46
N ARG A 258 -9.33 9.81 -6.39
CA ARG A 258 -10.52 10.46 -5.81
C ARG A 258 -11.81 10.04 -6.50
N ARG A 259 -11.86 10.05 -7.84
CA ARG A 259 -13.04 9.59 -8.59
C ARG A 259 -13.35 8.12 -8.34
N LEU A 260 -12.34 7.26 -8.31
CA LEU A 260 -12.52 5.83 -8.03
C LEU A 260 -13.00 5.58 -6.60
N ALA A 261 -12.42 6.28 -5.62
CA ALA A 261 -12.80 6.19 -4.22
C ALA A 261 -14.25 6.64 -4.01
N ALA A 262 -14.62 7.79 -4.59
CA ALA A 262 -15.99 8.28 -4.56
C ALA A 262 -16.97 7.34 -5.28
N ALA A 263 -16.58 6.73 -6.39
CA ALA A 263 -17.45 5.81 -7.13
C ALA A 263 -17.67 4.45 -6.45
N LEU A 264 -16.67 3.93 -5.71
CA LEU A 264 -16.76 2.63 -5.06
C LEU A 264 -17.23 2.73 -3.60
N TYR A 265 -16.67 3.66 -2.83
CA TYR A 265 -16.92 3.76 -1.38
C TYR A 265 -17.68 5.03 -0.96
N GLY A 266 -17.63 6.10 -1.75
CA GLY A 266 -18.39 7.34 -1.50
C GLY A 266 -19.76 7.38 -2.18
N ASP A 267 -20.29 8.59 -2.38
CA ASP A 267 -21.65 8.81 -2.91
C ASP A 267 -21.81 8.59 -4.42
N GLY A 268 -20.72 8.29 -5.12
CA GLY A 268 -20.68 8.15 -6.58
C GLY A 268 -19.79 9.20 -7.25
N ALA A 269 -19.33 8.90 -8.46
CA ALA A 269 -18.61 9.85 -9.30
C ALA A 269 -18.76 9.49 -10.79
N ARG A 270 -18.70 10.50 -11.66
CA ARG A 270 -18.65 10.30 -13.11
C ARG A 270 -17.28 9.72 -13.50
N LEU A 271 -17.27 8.45 -13.89
CA LEU A 271 -16.06 7.75 -14.30
C LEU A 271 -15.74 7.98 -15.78
N THR A 272 -14.48 8.31 -16.07
CA THR A 272 -13.92 8.31 -17.42
C THR A 272 -13.74 6.88 -17.95
N LEU A 273 -13.43 6.72 -19.25
CA LEU A 273 -13.14 5.40 -19.82
C LEU A 273 -11.94 4.73 -19.13
N ARG A 274 -10.88 5.49 -18.82
CA ARG A 274 -9.72 4.98 -18.10
C ARG A 274 -10.09 4.53 -16.68
N ASP A 275 -10.94 5.29 -15.99
CA ASP A 275 -11.40 4.90 -14.65
C ASP A 275 -12.24 3.62 -14.70
N ARG A 276 -13.04 3.42 -15.75
CA ARG A 276 -13.81 2.17 -15.94
C ARG A 276 -12.91 0.95 -16.12
N LEU A 277 -11.79 1.08 -16.82
CA LEU A 277 -10.80 -0.01 -16.96
C LEU A 277 -10.15 -0.36 -15.62
N VAL A 278 -9.73 0.66 -14.86
CA VAL A 278 -9.18 0.46 -13.51
C VAL A 278 -10.21 -0.18 -12.59
N ARG A 279 -11.45 0.34 -12.58
CA ARG A 279 -12.57 -0.25 -11.82
C ARG A 279 -12.82 -1.71 -12.21
N ALA A 280 -12.81 -2.04 -13.49
CA ALA A 280 -12.98 -3.42 -13.95
C ALA A 280 -11.86 -4.32 -13.41
N ARG A 281 -10.61 -3.85 -13.41
CA ARG A 281 -9.47 -4.59 -12.83
C ARG A 281 -9.58 -4.78 -11.32
N LEU A 282 -10.02 -3.75 -10.59
CA LEU A 282 -10.24 -3.81 -9.14
C LEU A 282 -11.35 -4.79 -8.75
N LEU A 283 -12.38 -4.93 -9.60
CA LEU A 283 -13.55 -5.75 -9.32
C LEU A 283 -13.47 -7.17 -9.92
N ALA A 284 -12.35 -7.54 -10.54
CA ALA A 284 -12.17 -8.78 -11.29
C ALA A 284 -11.99 -10.02 -10.39
N ARG A 285 -12.95 -10.29 -9.49
CA ARG A 285 -12.94 -11.42 -8.55
C ARG A 285 -14.19 -12.31 -8.66
N ASN A 286 -14.00 -13.63 -8.70
CA ASN A 286 -15.09 -14.61 -8.66
C ASN A 286 -15.58 -14.87 -7.22
N GLY A 287 -16.60 -15.72 -7.06
CA GLY A 287 -17.16 -16.11 -5.75
C GLY A 287 -16.16 -16.74 -4.76
N TRP A 288 -14.94 -17.06 -5.19
CA TRP A 288 -13.87 -17.63 -4.37
C TRP A 288 -12.70 -16.66 -4.15
N GLY A 289 -12.85 -15.39 -4.53
CA GLY A 289 -11.78 -14.37 -4.42
C GLY A 289 -10.67 -14.53 -5.45
N GLN A 290 -10.81 -15.43 -6.43
CA GLN A 290 -9.82 -15.63 -7.49
C GLN A 290 -10.01 -14.60 -8.60
N GLU A 291 -8.92 -14.25 -9.27
CA GLU A 291 -8.94 -13.33 -10.41
C GLU A 291 -9.65 -13.95 -11.63
N THR A 292 -10.59 -13.23 -12.23
CA THR A 292 -11.36 -13.72 -13.40
C THR A 292 -10.87 -13.17 -14.72
N ALA A 293 -10.63 -11.86 -14.80
CA ALA A 293 -10.27 -11.16 -16.03
C ALA A 293 -8.76 -11.28 -16.32
N LYS A 294 -8.25 -12.50 -16.50
CA LYS A 294 -6.81 -12.77 -16.70
C LYS A 294 -6.15 -11.89 -17.78
N PRO A 295 -6.76 -11.62 -18.94
CA PRO A 295 -6.17 -10.70 -19.92
C PRO A 295 -6.03 -9.27 -19.39
N LEU A 296 -7.00 -8.80 -18.61
CA LEU A 296 -6.96 -7.48 -17.98
C LEU A 296 -5.91 -7.41 -16.88
N VAL A 297 -5.81 -8.46 -16.05
CA VAL A 297 -4.76 -8.61 -15.04
C VAL A 297 -3.39 -8.52 -15.70
N PHE A 298 -3.17 -9.31 -16.76
CA PHE A 298 -1.92 -9.33 -17.51
C PHE A 298 -1.60 -7.97 -18.16
N ALA A 299 -2.61 -7.29 -18.72
CA ALA A 299 -2.43 -5.93 -19.26
C ALA A 299 -1.97 -4.92 -18.19
N PHE A 300 -2.53 -5.00 -16.98
CA PHE A 300 -2.10 -4.14 -15.86
C PHE A 300 -0.72 -4.51 -15.30
N TYR A 301 -0.35 -5.79 -15.35
CA TYR A 301 1.00 -6.26 -15.06
C TYR A 301 2.01 -5.69 -16.07
N LEU A 302 1.72 -5.75 -17.38
CA LEU A 302 2.58 -5.12 -18.39
C LEU A 302 2.65 -3.60 -18.21
N ARG A 303 1.52 -2.97 -17.87
CA ARG A 303 1.45 -1.53 -17.58
C ARG A 303 2.37 -1.14 -16.42
N SER A 304 2.39 -1.88 -15.31
CA SER A 304 3.26 -1.54 -14.16
C SER A 304 4.73 -1.59 -14.53
N HIS A 305 5.15 -2.56 -15.34
CA HIS A 305 6.53 -2.63 -15.85
C HIS A 305 6.88 -1.43 -16.73
N TRP A 306 5.96 -1.03 -17.61
CA TRP A 306 6.16 0.16 -18.45
C TRP A 306 6.18 1.47 -17.66
N LEU A 307 5.43 1.55 -16.56
CA LEU A 307 5.47 2.70 -15.66
C LEU A 307 6.79 2.79 -14.89
N ARG A 308 7.35 1.63 -14.51
CA ARG A 308 8.60 1.53 -13.75
C ARG A 308 9.84 1.74 -14.60
N MET A 309 9.90 1.20 -15.81
CA MET A 309 11.14 1.17 -16.59
C MET A 309 10.92 1.55 -18.06
N PRO A 310 11.87 2.28 -18.68
CA PRO A 310 11.95 2.40 -20.13
C PRO A 310 12.03 1.01 -20.80
N PRO A 311 11.43 0.79 -21.99
CA PRO A 311 11.34 -0.53 -22.62
C PRO A 311 12.69 -1.26 -22.81
N LEU A 312 13.75 -0.51 -23.16
CA LEU A 312 15.10 -1.07 -23.33
C LEU A 312 15.70 -1.57 -22.01
N MET A 313 15.42 -0.87 -20.92
CA MET A 313 15.87 -1.26 -19.58
C MET A 313 15.11 -2.49 -19.09
N LEU A 314 13.80 -2.55 -19.34
CA LEU A 314 12.99 -3.75 -19.07
C LEU A 314 13.51 -4.97 -19.84
N ALA A 315 13.79 -4.81 -21.15
CA ALA A 315 14.34 -5.88 -21.96
C ALA A 315 15.69 -6.40 -21.43
N ARG A 316 16.59 -5.48 -21.04
CA ARG A 316 17.87 -5.84 -20.40
C ARG A 316 17.66 -6.56 -19.07
N HIS A 317 16.73 -6.09 -18.23
CA HIS A 317 16.43 -6.71 -16.94
C HIS A 317 15.87 -8.13 -17.10
N LEU A 318 14.88 -8.31 -17.97
CA LEU A 318 14.31 -9.62 -18.29
C LEU A 318 15.35 -10.58 -18.87
N TRP A 319 16.22 -10.10 -19.76
CA TRP A 319 17.31 -10.89 -20.32
C TRP A 319 18.31 -11.35 -19.25
N THR A 320 18.73 -10.46 -18.37
CA THR A 320 19.64 -10.80 -17.27
C THR A 320 18.99 -11.80 -16.30
N LYS A 321 17.72 -11.61 -15.94
CA LYS A 321 16.98 -12.57 -15.09
C LYS A 321 16.79 -13.93 -15.76
N TRP A 322 16.46 -13.97 -17.05
CA TRP A 322 16.37 -15.21 -17.81
C TRP A 322 17.69 -15.97 -17.85
N ARG A 323 18.82 -15.28 -18.11
CA ARG A 323 20.16 -15.90 -18.06
C ARG A 323 20.54 -16.45 -16.69
N LYS A 324 20.01 -15.86 -15.60
CA LYS A 324 20.19 -16.33 -14.23
C LYS A 324 19.21 -17.45 -13.83
N GLY A 325 18.37 -17.93 -14.74
CA GLY A 325 17.43 -19.04 -14.48
C GLY A 325 16.14 -18.62 -13.76
N HIS A 326 15.83 -17.33 -13.67
CA HIS A 326 14.58 -16.86 -13.09
C HIS A 326 13.41 -17.23 -14.02
N ARG A 327 12.50 -18.08 -13.52
CA ARG A 327 11.21 -18.35 -14.17
C ARG A 327 10.15 -17.48 -13.48
N PRO A 328 9.51 -16.52 -14.17
CA PRO A 328 8.38 -15.80 -13.58
C PRO A 328 7.29 -16.84 -13.23
N GLN A 329 6.85 -16.81 -11.96
CA GLN A 329 5.69 -17.58 -11.49
C GLN A 329 4.41 -16.79 -11.75
#